data_AF-A0A812T1C4-F1
#
_entry.id   AF-A0A812T1C4-F1
#
_cell.length_a   1.000
_cell.length_b   1.000
_cell.length_c   1.000
_cell.angle_alpha   90.00
_cell.angle_beta   90.00
_cell.angle_gamma   90.00
#
_symmetry.space_group_name_H-M   'P 1'
#
loop_
_entity.id
_entity.type
_entity.pdbx_description
1 polymer ?
#
loop_
_entity_poly.entity_id
_entity_poly.type
_entity_poly.pdbx_seq_one_letter_code
_entity_poly.pdbx_strand_id
1 'polypeptide(L)'
;MAKLQAGDVQARMSLPSICHYVQRYSGGPEFPLIKFLSNFSSQWGTALLLGEEFCHQLAHQHFMSPTNVFPYIRAACWATQLTTNKHADGVSKLLSKADLQRTASPALAPEVTKAESILADCWKVVQASMQSKANAAKHSTHLHRCFGKLCVRAILYLTRKQKYSREKANGSNLEDILQAFTQEVQGLPSQDQAADAATNSSSNQEVVADLSAASAATVAMMQNSHTYTMPKEHGQKVFEFQKLEDAGAIMVHRPVLAPEEEVHVPLADLRKWRLTKTGMPQLASLEVIQRGRPQFNAICQEGLQRVQIAAALHAAHEQHALDPEDIAFSRQPQGLHTLKAVKKAALHLVPLGSIAKLKGPGETSKKLTINHFGHKWTINAFKQDSMLQGTADAGCLTPFFWCKAATAPDSDNMVWAHNKVNGTQIPILQNASALPAKTLLRYPKEEKDMGQAIAKGKCQTKTEASLAKKKAKTA
;
A
#
# COMPACT_ATOMS: atom_id res chain seq x y z
N MET A 1 22.36 28.81 -5.52
CA MET A 1 21.17 28.59 -4.66
C MET A 1 20.48 27.31 -5.11
N ALA A 2 20.48 26.26 -4.31
CA ALA A 2 19.84 25.00 -4.66
C ALA A 2 18.32 25.17 -4.75
N LYS A 3 17.72 24.72 -5.86
CA LYS A 3 16.26 24.72 -6.07
C LYS A 3 15.61 23.78 -5.03
N LEU A 4 14.87 24.35 -4.09
CA LEU A 4 14.03 23.62 -3.13
C LEU A 4 12.91 22.88 -3.88
N GLN A 5 12.72 21.58 -3.58
CA GLN A 5 11.61 20.82 -4.14
C GLN A 5 10.30 21.19 -3.44
N ALA A 6 9.15 21.05 -4.10
CA ALA A 6 7.85 21.42 -3.55
C ALA A 6 7.51 20.74 -2.19
N GLY A 7 8.09 19.54 -1.93
CA GLY A 7 7.97 18.85 -0.64
C GLY A 7 8.62 19.60 0.54
N ASP A 8 9.67 20.39 0.30
CA ASP A 8 10.35 21.17 1.35
C ASP A 8 9.48 22.32 1.88
N VAL A 9 8.63 22.92 1.03
CA VAL A 9 7.78 24.06 1.43
C VAL A 9 6.60 23.58 2.28
N GLN A 10 5.99 22.44 1.93
CA GLN A 10 4.88 21.87 2.71
C GLN A 10 5.32 21.25 4.03
N ALA A 11 6.53 20.69 4.11
CA ALA A 11 7.08 20.16 5.35
C ALA A 11 7.43 21.26 6.38
N ARG A 12 7.82 22.46 5.93
CA ARG A 12 8.17 23.61 6.80
C ARG A 12 7.04 24.02 7.74
N MET A 13 5.80 23.97 7.27
CA MET A 13 4.63 24.33 8.09
C MET A 13 4.40 23.37 9.27
N SER A 14 4.88 22.13 9.16
CA SER A 14 4.79 21.12 10.23
C SER A 14 5.91 21.22 11.27
N LEU A 15 7.01 21.95 10.96
CA LEU A 15 8.20 22.01 11.81
C LEU A 15 7.92 22.51 13.24
N PRO A 16 7.13 23.57 13.48
CA PRO A 16 6.87 24.05 14.84
C PRO A 16 6.23 22.97 15.73
N SER A 17 5.26 22.24 15.18
CA SER A 17 4.58 21.15 15.91
C SER A 17 5.49 19.94 16.11
N ILE A 18 6.35 19.62 15.15
CA ILE A 18 7.36 18.56 15.31
C ILE A 18 8.37 18.96 16.40
N CYS A 19 8.86 20.20 16.41
CA CYS A 19 9.75 20.71 17.46
C CYS A 19 9.08 20.61 18.84
N HIS A 20 7.82 21.05 18.95
CA HIS A 20 7.05 20.92 20.19
C HIS A 20 6.91 19.46 20.64
N TYR A 21 6.64 18.55 19.71
CA TYR A 21 6.55 17.12 19.97
C TYR A 21 7.87 16.57 20.51
N VAL A 22 8.99 16.87 19.85
CA VAL A 22 10.32 16.38 20.23
C VAL A 22 10.72 16.92 21.60
N GLN A 23 10.43 18.18 21.90
CA GLN A 23 10.75 18.78 23.20
C GLN A 23 10.01 18.11 24.37
N ARG A 24 8.79 17.61 24.17
CA ARG A 24 7.93 17.13 25.25
C ARG A 24 7.77 15.61 25.32
N TYR A 25 7.88 14.90 24.21
CA TYR A 25 7.41 13.50 24.10
C TYR A 25 8.40 12.56 23.42
N SER A 26 9.64 12.97 23.19
CA SER A 26 10.66 12.18 22.47
C SER A 26 11.27 11.01 23.25
N GLY A 27 10.91 10.84 24.53
CA GLY A 27 11.40 9.76 25.39
C GLY A 27 12.70 10.07 26.14
N GLY A 28 13.09 11.34 26.23
CA GLY A 28 14.25 11.79 27.03
C GLY A 28 15.54 11.98 26.24
N PRO A 29 16.71 12.01 26.91
CA PRO A 29 18.01 12.14 26.27
C PRO A 29 18.18 11.11 25.14
N GLU A 30 18.87 11.47 24.06
CA GLU A 30 19.07 10.62 22.87
C GLU A 30 17.83 10.34 22.01
N PHE A 31 16.66 10.92 22.33
CA PHE A 31 15.44 10.86 21.53
C PHE A 31 15.05 9.43 21.08
N PRO A 32 14.97 8.45 22.00
CA PRO A 32 14.87 7.03 21.65
C PRO A 32 13.62 6.70 20.83
N LEU A 33 12.49 7.36 21.11
CA LEU A 33 11.25 7.16 20.34
C LEU A 33 11.35 7.71 18.91
N ILE A 34 12.07 8.82 18.72
CA ILE A 34 12.30 9.38 17.37
C ILE A 34 13.22 8.47 16.56
N LYS A 35 14.29 7.96 17.17
CA LYS A 35 15.19 6.98 16.54
C LYS A 35 14.44 5.70 16.15
N PHE A 36 13.57 5.20 17.03
CA PHE A 36 12.66 4.09 16.72
C PHE A 36 11.77 4.39 15.51
N LEU A 37 11.07 5.54 15.49
CA LEU A 37 10.18 5.91 14.39
C LEU A 37 10.91 6.01 13.05
N SER A 38 12.11 6.60 13.04
CA SER A 38 12.98 6.66 11.86
C SER A 38 13.31 5.27 11.34
N ASN A 39 13.83 4.40 12.21
CA ASN A 39 14.19 3.02 11.87
C ASN A 39 12.98 2.21 11.40
N PHE A 40 11.84 2.32 12.08
CA PHE A 40 10.63 1.58 11.76
C PHE A 40 10.06 2.03 10.41
N SER A 41 9.99 3.34 10.13
CA SER A 41 9.47 3.86 8.87
C SER A 41 10.26 3.40 7.64
N SER A 42 11.59 3.29 7.77
CA SER A 42 12.47 2.84 6.69
C SER A 42 12.12 1.43 6.17
N GLN A 43 11.51 0.59 7.00
CA GLN A 43 11.12 -0.78 6.64
C GLN A 43 9.91 -0.86 5.69
N TRP A 44 9.12 0.22 5.58
CA TRP A 44 7.86 0.22 4.84
C TRP A 44 7.95 0.93 3.48
N GLY A 45 9.06 1.63 3.20
CA GLY A 45 9.34 2.24 1.89
C GLY A 45 8.37 3.34 1.47
N THR A 46 7.65 3.95 2.41
CA THR A 46 6.62 4.97 2.17
C THR A 46 7.20 6.38 2.31
N ALA A 47 7.27 7.13 1.21
CA ALA A 47 7.72 8.53 1.19
C ALA A 47 6.53 9.53 1.22
N LEU A 48 5.52 9.25 2.04
CA LEU A 48 4.33 10.11 2.17
C LEU A 48 4.57 11.22 3.19
N LEU A 49 4.07 12.42 2.90
CA LEU A 49 4.06 13.52 3.86
C LEU A 49 3.03 13.22 4.97
N LEU A 50 3.33 13.56 6.21
CA LEU A 50 2.44 13.25 7.35
C LEU A 50 1.29 14.27 7.48
N GLY A 51 1.48 15.48 6.93
CA GLY A 51 0.50 16.56 6.88
C GLY A 51 0.51 17.44 8.14
N GLU A 52 0.38 18.75 7.95
CA GLU A 52 0.44 19.74 9.03
C GLU A 52 -0.62 19.52 10.11
N GLU A 53 -1.88 19.31 9.72
CA GLU A 53 -3.00 19.12 10.65
C GLU A 53 -2.78 17.93 11.59
N PHE A 54 -2.22 16.84 11.07
CA PHE A 54 -1.89 15.66 11.87
C PHE A 54 -0.77 15.98 12.88
N CYS A 55 0.33 16.57 12.40
CA CYS A 55 1.46 16.95 13.24
C CYS A 55 1.02 17.90 14.37
N HIS A 56 0.21 18.90 14.04
CA HIS A 56 -0.30 19.88 14.99
C HIS A 56 -1.22 19.22 16.03
N GLN A 57 -2.24 18.49 15.59
CA GLN A 57 -3.18 17.84 16.49
C GLN A 57 -2.45 16.85 17.42
N LEU A 58 -1.53 16.05 16.89
CA LEU A 58 -0.80 15.06 17.69
C LEU A 58 0.19 15.70 18.67
N ALA A 59 0.77 16.85 18.36
CA ALA A 59 1.68 17.57 19.26
C ALA A 59 0.92 18.32 20.37
N HIS A 60 -0.21 18.93 20.04
CA HIS A 60 -0.92 19.86 20.94
C HIS A 60 -2.18 19.27 21.60
N GLN A 61 -2.63 18.06 21.21
CA GLN A 61 -3.78 17.45 21.88
C GLN A 61 -3.52 17.21 23.37
N HIS A 62 -4.53 17.49 24.18
CA HIS A 62 -4.53 17.25 25.61
C HIS A 62 -5.31 15.98 25.92
N PHE A 63 -4.69 15.04 26.62
CA PHE A 63 -5.37 13.87 27.15
C PHE A 63 -5.93 14.20 28.54
N MET A 64 -7.05 13.59 28.90
CA MET A 64 -7.68 13.76 30.21
C MET A 64 -6.92 13.00 31.30
N SER A 65 -5.65 13.36 31.53
CA SER A 65 -4.84 12.85 32.64
C SER A 65 -3.93 13.96 33.17
N PRO A 66 -3.94 14.22 34.50
CA PRO A 66 -3.08 15.24 35.10
C PRO A 66 -1.62 14.78 35.24
N THR A 67 -1.35 13.47 35.19
CA THR A 67 -0.04 12.89 35.51
C THR A 67 0.65 12.22 34.32
N ASN A 68 -0.08 11.88 33.26
CA ASN A 68 0.47 11.21 32.09
C ASN A 68 0.27 12.05 30.82
N VAL A 69 1.37 12.28 30.10
CA VAL A 69 1.39 13.05 28.85
C VAL A 69 1.27 12.18 27.59
N PHE A 70 1.15 10.87 27.78
CA PHE A 70 0.92 9.82 26.78
C PHE A 70 1.97 9.77 25.65
N PRO A 71 3.28 9.74 25.95
CA PRO A 71 4.31 9.71 24.93
C PRO A 71 4.22 8.46 24.02
N TYR A 72 3.80 7.31 24.55
CA TYR A 72 3.76 6.07 23.76
C TYR A 72 2.58 6.00 22.81
N ILE A 73 1.39 6.42 23.23
CA ILE A 73 0.23 6.57 22.35
C ILE A 73 0.55 7.57 21.23
N ARG A 74 1.22 8.68 21.53
CA ARG A 74 1.59 9.62 20.47
C ARG A 74 2.63 9.04 19.52
N ALA A 75 3.64 8.34 20.02
CA ALA A 75 4.60 7.62 19.18
C ALA A 75 3.90 6.54 18.33
N ALA A 76 2.92 5.85 18.89
CA ALA A 76 2.15 4.85 18.18
C ALA A 76 1.29 5.46 17.06
N CYS A 77 0.73 6.66 17.27
CA CYS A 77 0.06 7.43 16.21
C CYS A 77 1.02 7.78 15.07
N TRP A 78 2.25 8.21 15.37
CA TRP A 78 3.29 8.42 14.36
C TRP A 78 3.60 7.13 13.58
N ALA A 79 3.88 6.03 14.28
CA ALA A 79 4.16 4.74 13.67
C ALA A 79 3.02 4.27 12.75
N THR A 80 1.77 4.47 13.17
CA THR A 80 0.58 4.15 12.38
C THR A 80 0.50 5.02 11.11
N GLN A 81 0.70 6.32 11.24
CA GLN A 81 0.65 7.23 10.09
C GLN A 81 1.80 7.01 9.10
N LEU A 82 2.96 6.54 9.57
CA LEU A 82 4.15 6.26 8.75
C LEU A 82 4.02 4.98 7.90
N THR A 83 3.17 4.04 8.29
CA THR A 83 3.05 2.73 7.63
C THR A 83 1.94 2.65 6.57
N THR A 84 1.07 3.66 6.53
CA THR A 84 -0.11 3.66 5.66
C THR A 84 0.23 3.81 4.17
N ASN A 85 -0.57 3.16 3.33
CA ASN A 85 -0.66 3.44 1.89
C ASN A 85 -1.86 4.34 1.54
N LYS A 86 -2.69 4.69 2.53
CA LYS A 86 -3.84 5.60 2.35
C LYS A 86 -3.35 7.04 2.39
N HIS A 87 -3.44 7.72 1.25
CA HIS A 87 -3.03 9.10 1.08
C HIS A 87 -4.03 9.90 0.24
N ALA A 88 -3.96 11.22 0.34
CA ALA A 88 -4.56 12.18 -0.58
C ALA A 88 -3.49 13.25 -0.89
N ASP A 89 -3.27 13.55 -2.17
CA ASP A 89 -2.31 14.58 -2.61
C ASP A 89 -0.88 14.41 -2.03
N GLY A 90 -0.40 13.16 -1.92
CA GLY A 90 0.91 12.84 -1.35
C GLY A 90 1.00 12.91 0.18
N VAL A 91 -0.10 13.22 0.87
CA VAL A 91 -0.20 13.29 2.33
C VAL A 91 -0.92 12.06 2.90
N SER A 92 -0.32 11.38 3.88
CA SER A 92 -0.93 10.28 4.63
C SER A 92 -2.26 10.70 5.27
N LYS A 93 -3.30 9.89 5.11
CA LYS A 93 -4.67 10.15 5.60
C LYS A 93 -5.28 8.93 6.33
N LEU A 94 -4.45 8.14 7.00
CA LEU A 94 -4.93 7.00 7.80
C LEU A 94 -5.67 7.48 9.05
N LEU A 95 -4.98 8.24 9.89
CA LEU A 95 -5.54 8.91 11.05
C LEU A 95 -6.03 10.30 10.63
N SER A 96 -7.30 10.57 10.93
CA SER A 96 -7.90 11.90 10.78
C SER A 96 -7.87 12.65 12.10
N LYS A 97 -8.11 13.96 12.07
CA LYS A 97 -8.26 14.78 13.28
C LYS A 97 -9.30 14.20 14.25
N ALA A 98 -10.41 13.69 13.74
CA ALA A 98 -11.47 13.08 14.55
C ALA A 98 -11.00 11.79 15.26
N ASP A 99 -10.08 11.03 14.66
CA ASP A 99 -9.53 9.84 15.32
C ASP A 99 -8.60 10.22 16.46
N LEU A 100 -7.74 11.23 16.24
CA LEU A 100 -6.86 11.75 17.29
C LEU A 100 -7.68 12.33 18.46
N GLN A 101 -8.72 13.12 18.17
CA GLN A 101 -9.63 13.63 19.19
C GLN A 101 -10.36 12.51 19.94
N ARG A 102 -10.73 11.40 19.26
CA ARG A 102 -11.30 10.23 19.91
C ARG A 102 -10.35 9.60 20.93
N THR A 103 -9.05 9.51 20.60
CA THR A 103 -8.04 8.99 21.55
C THR A 103 -7.86 9.88 22.79
N ALA A 104 -8.25 11.15 22.72
CA ALA A 104 -8.25 12.06 23.86
C ALA A 104 -9.62 12.18 24.56
N SER A 105 -10.65 11.46 24.08
CA SER A 105 -12.01 11.59 24.60
C SER A 105 -12.17 10.91 25.97
N PRO A 106 -13.02 11.45 26.87
CA PRO A 106 -13.29 10.83 28.17
C PRO A 106 -13.82 9.39 28.05
N ALA A 107 -14.62 9.11 27.02
CA ALA A 107 -15.20 7.79 26.78
C ALA A 107 -14.16 6.69 26.52
N LEU A 108 -13.02 7.06 25.89
CA LEU A 108 -11.95 6.11 25.57
C LEU A 108 -10.75 6.21 26.53
N ALA A 109 -10.79 7.14 27.49
CA ALA A 109 -9.74 7.33 28.49
C ALA A 109 -9.27 6.05 29.21
N PRO A 110 -10.14 5.12 29.66
CA PRO A 110 -9.68 3.90 30.34
C PRO A 110 -8.89 2.98 29.39
N GLU A 111 -9.37 2.78 28.16
CA GLU A 111 -8.66 1.95 27.17
C GLU A 111 -7.35 2.60 26.70
N VAL A 112 -7.32 3.91 26.52
CA VAL A 112 -6.11 4.65 26.13
C VAL A 112 -5.06 4.61 27.24
N THR A 113 -5.48 4.71 28.50
CA THR A 113 -4.58 4.57 29.67
C THR A 113 -4.02 3.14 29.76
N LYS A 114 -4.86 2.13 29.53
CA LYS A 114 -4.42 0.74 29.46
C LYS A 114 -3.42 0.50 28.33
N ALA A 115 -3.72 1.00 27.13
CA ALA A 115 -2.84 0.89 25.97
C ALA A 115 -1.51 1.62 26.20
N GLU A 116 -1.51 2.81 26.80
CA GLU A 116 -0.29 3.53 27.17
C GLU A 116 0.58 2.72 28.13
N SER A 117 0.00 2.09 29.15
CA SER A 117 0.74 1.22 30.08
C SER A 117 1.35 0.02 29.36
N ILE A 118 0.57 -0.68 28.53
CA ILE A 118 1.05 -1.83 27.75
C ILE A 118 2.22 -1.43 26.85
N LEU A 119 2.08 -0.31 26.13
CA LEU A 119 3.14 0.18 25.25
C LEU A 119 4.39 0.58 26.05
N ALA A 120 4.23 1.23 27.20
CA ALA A 120 5.33 1.61 28.06
C ALA A 120 6.11 0.38 28.56
N ASP A 121 5.40 -0.66 29.02
CA ASP A 121 6.03 -1.87 29.54
C ASP A 121 6.71 -2.69 28.44
N CYS A 122 6.07 -2.82 27.28
CA CYS A 122 6.67 -3.47 26.10
C CYS A 122 7.90 -2.69 25.59
N TRP A 123 7.89 -1.36 25.66
CA TRP A 123 9.04 -0.55 25.30
C TRP A 123 10.22 -0.77 26.24
N LYS A 124 9.98 -0.89 27.56
CA LYS A 124 11.03 -1.24 28.52
C LYS A 124 11.66 -2.60 28.20
N VAL A 125 10.84 -3.60 27.84
CA VAL A 125 11.32 -4.93 27.41
C VAL A 125 12.22 -4.80 26.18
N VAL A 126 11.81 -4.02 25.17
CA VAL A 126 12.59 -3.76 23.96
C VAL A 126 13.92 -3.07 24.31
N GLN A 127 13.89 -2.02 25.13
CA GLN A 127 15.10 -1.30 25.54
C GLN A 127 16.07 -2.18 26.33
N ALA A 128 15.57 -2.96 27.28
CA ALA A 128 16.39 -3.89 28.06
C ALA A 128 17.04 -4.95 27.17
N SER A 129 16.28 -5.49 26.21
CA SER A 129 16.76 -6.50 25.26
C SER A 129 17.78 -5.92 24.26
N MET A 130 17.70 -4.62 23.95
CA MET A 130 18.65 -3.92 23.08
C MET A 130 19.99 -3.59 23.76
N GLN A 131 20.03 -3.50 25.09
CA GLN A 131 21.26 -3.22 25.84
C GLN A 131 22.15 -4.46 26.01
N SER A 132 21.63 -5.66 25.69
CA SER A 132 22.41 -6.89 25.63
C SER A 132 23.41 -6.83 24.46
N LYS A 133 24.70 -6.78 24.79
CA LYS A 133 25.82 -6.44 23.87
C LYS A 133 26.10 -7.48 22.77
N ALA A 134 25.44 -8.64 22.77
CA ALA A 134 25.89 -9.79 21.99
C ALA A 134 25.48 -9.77 20.51
N ASN A 135 24.54 -8.92 20.06
CA ASN A 135 24.15 -8.87 18.63
C ASN A 135 23.30 -7.65 18.27
N ALA A 136 23.77 -6.45 18.64
CA ALA A 136 22.94 -5.26 18.81
C ALA A 136 22.13 -4.83 17.57
N ALA A 137 22.61 -5.02 16.33
CA ALA A 137 21.97 -4.41 15.15
C ALA A 137 20.77 -5.21 14.58
N LYS A 138 20.93 -6.52 14.35
CA LYS A 138 19.85 -7.37 13.81
C LYS A 138 18.74 -7.60 14.84
N HIS A 139 19.13 -7.82 16.12
CA HIS A 139 18.18 -7.98 17.22
C HIS A 139 17.39 -6.69 17.49
N SER A 140 18.06 -5.52 17.48
CA SER A 140 17.40 -4.21 17.57
C SER A 140 16.39 -3.98 16.44
N THR A 141 16.72 -4.36 15.20
CA THR A 141 15.81 -4.19 14.06
C THR A 141 14.55 -5.04 14.20
N HIS A 142 14.69 -6.30 14.64
CA HIS A 142 13.55 -7.19 14.92
C HIS A 142 12.68 -6.67 16.07
N LEU A 143 13.30 -6.26 17.19
CA LEU A 143 12.57 -5.74 18.34
C LEU A 143 11.84 -4.43 18.03
N HIS A 144 12.47 -3.49 17.32
CA HIS A 144 11.81 -2.29 16.82
C HIS A 144 10.66 -2.62 15.86
N ARG A 145 10.79 -3.65 15.03
CA ARG A 145 9.70 -4.11 14.16
C ARG A 145 8.53 -4.65 14.97
N CYS A 146 8.78 -5.51 15.96
CA CYS A 146 7.74 -6.05 16.85
C CYS A 146 7.02 -4.93 17.60
N PHE A 147 7.77 -3.98 18.18
CA PHE A 147 7.19 -2.84 18.88
C PHE A 147 6.39 -1.90 17.95
N GLY A 148 6.89 -1.67 16.74
CA GLY A 148 6.18 -0.87 15.76
C GLY A 148 4.86 -1.50 15.32
N LYS A 149 4.80 -2.83 15.18
CA LYS A 149 3.53 -3.52 14.92
C LYS A 149 2.56 -3.45 16.09
N LEU A 150 3.05 -3.62 17.32
CA LEU A 150 2.26 -3.41 18.54
C LEU A 150 1.63 -2.01 18.55
N CYS A 151 2.44 -0.97 18.28
CA CYS A 151 1.98 0.41 18.14
C CYS A 151 0.84 0.55 17.12
N VAL A 152 1.04 0.01 15.90
CA VAL A 152 0.05 0.10 14.82
C VAL A 152 -1.25 -0.60 15.20
N ARG A 153 -1.17 -1.83 15.73
CA ARG A 153 -2.36 -2.61 16.15
C ARG A 153 -3.15 -1.89 17.24
N ALA A 154 -2.48 -1.34 18.25
CA ALA A 154 -3.11 -0.62 19.35
C ALA A 154 -3.89 0.62 18.86
N ILE A 155 -3.29 1.44 17.99
CA ILE A 155 -3.97 2.64 17.48
C ILE A 155 -5.11 2.27 16.53
N LEU A 156 -4.94 1.26 15.67
CA LEU A 156 -6.02 0.80 14.80
C LEU A 156 -7.19 0.22 15.62
N TYR A 157 -6.92 -0.46 16.73
CA TYR A 157 -7.96 -0.89 17.67
C TYR A 157 -8.71 0.30 18.28
N LEU A 158 -7.98 1.22 18.94
CA LEU A 158 -8.56 2.40 19.61
C LEU A 158 -9.34 3.31 18.65
N THR A 159 -8.93 3.37 17.38
CA THR A 159 -9.59 4.19 16.36
C THR A 159 -10.63 3.44 15.53
N ARG A 160 -10.86 2.14 15.81
CA ARG A 160 -11.77 1.25 15.07
C ARG A 160 -11.45 1.16 13.57
N LYS A 161 -10.16 1.15 13.26
CA LYS A 161 -9.59 1.16 11.90
C LYS A 161 -8.80 -0.10 11.56
N GLN A 162 -9.03 -1.21 12.27
CA GLN A 162 -8.35 -2.49 12.05
C GLN A 162 -8.37 -2.94 10.59
N LYS A 163 -9.44 -2.65 9.83
CA LYS A 163 -9.54 -2.95 8.39
C LYS A 163 -8.46 -2.31 7.50
N TYR A 164 -7.80 -1.27 7.98
CA TYR A 164 -6.72 -0.58 7.27
C TYR A 164 -5.33 -1.09 7.67
N SER A 165 -5.26 -2.08 8.55
CA SER A 165 -4.01 -2.75 8.86
C SER A 165 -3.44 -3.42 7.61
N ARG A 166 -2.12 -3.35 7.48
CA ARG A 166 -1.39 -4.10 6.45
C ARG A 166 -1.10 -5.53 6.89
N GLU A 167 -1.42 -5.87 8.14
CA GLU A 167 -1.25 -7.19 8.72
C GLU A 167 -2.58 -7.95 8.72
N LYS A 168 -2.50 -9.27 8.48
CA LYS A 168 -3.66 -10.15 8.48
C LYS A 168 -4.21 -10.36 9.91
N ALA A 169 -3.34 -10.32 10.93
CA ALA A 169 -3.69 -10.47 12.33
C ALA A 169 -3.91 -9.09 12.99
N ASN A 170 -5.17 -8.79 13.30
CA ASN A 170 -5.57 -7.58 14.01
C ASN A 170 -6.33 -8.03 15.25
N GLY A 171 -5.65 -8.11 16.40
CA GLY A 171 -6.24 -8.60 17.65
C GLY A 171 -7.58 -7.93 17.97
N SER A 172 -8.49 -8.70 18.58
CA SER A 172 -9.86 -8.24 18.85
C SER A 172 -9.95 -7.29 20.04
N ASN A 173 -8.92 -7.32 20.90
CA ASN A 173 -8.76 -6.52 22.11
C ASN A 173 -7.26 -6.24 22.36
N LEU A 174 -6.94 -5.46 23.40
CA LEU A 174 -5.55 -5.09 23.73
C LEU A 174 -4.71 -6.27 24.24
N GLU A 175 -5.32 -7.27 24.87
CA GLU A 175 -4.68 -8.48 25.36
C GLU A 175 -4.22 -9.39 24.22
N ASP A 176 -5.05 -9.61 23.20
CA ASP A 176 -4.68 -10.35 21.99
C ASP A 176 -3.49 -9.68 21.29
N ILE A 177 -3.50 -8.35 21.26
CA ILE A 177 -2.45 -7.54 20.66
C ILE A 177 -1.14 -7.69 21.44
N LEU A 178 -1.20 -7.70 22.78
CA LEU A 178 -0.05 -7.95 23.66
C LEU A 178 0.49 -9.37 23.48
N GLN A 179 -0.39 -10.38 23.45
CA GLN A 179 0.02 -11.78 23.25
C GLN A 179 0.74 -11.96 21.91
N ALA A 180 0.24 -11.35 20.84
CA ALA A 180 0.89 -11.37 19.54
C ALA A 180 2.29 -10.71 19.58
N PHE A 181 2.44 -9.60 20.30
CA PHE A 181 3.75 -8.99 20.53
C PHE A 181 4.71 -9.94 21.27
N THR A 182 4.25 -10.58 22.35
CA THR A 182 5.08 -11.52 23.12
C THR A 182 5.57 -12.69 22.27
N GLN A 183 4.70 -13.27 21.44
CA GLN A 183 5.08 -14.34 20.51
C GLN A 183 6.12 -13.87 19.48
N GLU A 184 5.92 -12.69 18.90
CA GLU A 184 6.83 -12.12 17.91
C GLU A 184 8.21 -11.79 18.48
N VAL A 185 8.27 -11.30 19.73
CA VAL A 185 9.55 -11.05 20.43
C VAL A 185 10.30 -12.35 20.71
N GLN A 186 9.59 -13.44 21.04
CA GLN A 186 10.17 -14.77 21.28
C GLN A 186 10.60 -15.49 19.99
N GLY A 187 10.27 -14.95 18.81
CA GLY A 187 10.57 -15.59 17.52
C GLY A 187 9.69 -16.80 17.22
N LEU A 188 8.65 -17.05 18.01
CA LEU A 188 7.67 -18.10 17.73
C LEU A 188 6.78 -17.63 16.56
N PRO A 189 6.53 -18.47 15.55
CA PRO A 189 5.54 -18.14 14.54
C PRO A 189 4.19 -17.97 15.24
N SER A 190 3.52 -16.85 14.96
CA SER A 190 2.14 -16.63 15.41
C SER A 190 1.30 -17.84 15.01
N GLN A 191 0.42 -18.29 15.91
CA GLN A 191 -0.27 -19.59 15.86
C GLN A 191 -1.09 -19.88 14.58
N ASP A 192 -1.28 -18.89 13.70
CA ASP A 192 -1.94 -19.03 12.40
C ASP A 192 -1.00 -19.15 11.19
N GLN A 193 0.33 -19.11 11.37
CA GLN A 193 1.28 -19.48 10.30
C GLN A 193 1.41 -21.00 10.12
N ALA A 194 0.87 -21.80 11.05
CA ALA A 194 0.90 -23.26 10.98
C ALA A 194 -0.20 -23.88 10.09
N ALA A 195 -1.25 -23.12 9.73
CA ALA A 195 -2.39 -23.67 8.98
C ALA A 195 -2.13 -23.79 7.45
N ASP A 196 -1.25 -22.96 6.88
CA ASP A 196 -0.90 -23.04 5.44
C ASP A 196 0.27 -23.99 5.15
N ALA A 197 0.94 -24.53 6.18
CA ALA A 197 2.10 -25.42 6.03
C ALA A 197 1.77 -26.92 6.19
N ALA A 198 0.52 -27.27 6.53
CA ALA A 198 0.13 -28.64 6.83
C ALA A 198 -0.65 -29.32 5.69
N THR A 199 -0.17 -29.24 4.45
CA THR A 199 -0.63 -30.16 3.38
C THR A 199 0.45 -30.39 2.33
N ASN A 200 1.52 -31.10 2.72
CA ASN A 200 2.13 -32.22 1.98
C ASN A 200 3.49 -32.57 2.59
N SER A 201 3.51 -33.72 3.26
CA SER A 201 4.67 -34.50 3.70
C SER A 201 5.66 -34.77 2.54
N SER A 202 6.96 -35.06 2.71
CA SER A 202 7.59 -35.94 3.71
C SER A 202 9.12 -35.83 3.61
N SER A 203 9.79 -36.09 4.75
CA SER A 203 11.18 -36.60 4.91
C SER A 203 12.32 -35.91 4.16
N ASN A 204 12.85 -34.86 4.77
CA ASN A 204 14.29 -34.79 5.01
C ASN A 204 14.48 -34.34 6.47
N GLN A 205 15.11 -35.19 7.27
CA GLN A 205 15.57 -34.82 8.61
C GLN A 205 16.64 -33.73 8.45
N GLU A 206 16.21 -32.47 8.43
CA GLU A 206 17.06 -31.41 8.97
C GLU A 206 17.18 -31.69 10.46
N VAL A 207 18.40 -32.01 10.89
CA VAL A 207 18.74 -32.11 12.30
C VAL A 207 18.50 -30.72 12.90
N VAL A 208 17.33 -30.53 13.49
CA VAL A 208 17.05 -29.40 14.36
C VAL A 208 18.03 -29.51 15.52
N ALA A 209 19.10 -28.73 15.47
CA ALA A 209 20.04 -28.64 16.57
C ALA A 209 19.31 -28.03 17.77
N ASP A 210 19.16 -28.84 18.82
CA ASP A 210 18.56 -28.46 20.08
C ASP A 210 19.37 -27.32 20.71
N LEU A 211 18.79 -26.11 20.72
CA LEU A 211 19.40 -24.90 21.30
C LEU A 211 19.60 -25.03 22.82
N SER A 212 18.95 -25.98 23.49
CA SER A 212 19.17 -26.23 24.91
C SER A 212 20.44 -27.06 25.19
N ALA A 213 20.99 -27.73 24.16
CA ALA A 213 22.21 -28.53 24.22
C ALA A 213 23.43 -27.86 23.53
N ALA A 214 23.25 -26.69 22.91
CA ALA A 214 24.32 -25.98 22.21
C ALA A 214 25.36 -25.42 23.20
N SER A 215 26.64 -25.67 22.93
CA SER A 215 27.74 -25.14 23.75
C SER A 215 27.74 -23.61 23.75
N ALA A 216 28.23 -22.98 24.82
CA ALA A 216 28.35 -21.52 24.92
C ALA A 216 29.18 -20.92 23.76
N ALA A 217 30.14 -21.67 23.21
CA ALA A 217 30.92 -21.28 22.04
C ALA A 217 30.07 -21.26 20.76
N THR A 218 29.21 -22.27 20.57
CA THR A 218 28.29 -22.35 19.42
C THR A 218 27.24 -21.23 19.48
N VAL A 219 26.71 -20.94 20.67
CA VAL A 219 25.78 -19.81 20.89
C VAL A 219 26.48 -18.47 20.63
N ALA A 220 27.73 -18.31 21.08
CA ALA A 220 28.51 -17.10 20.83
C ALA A 220 28.86 -16.89 19.35
N MET A 221 29.18 -17.95 18.60
CA MET A 221 29.39 -17.90 17.15
C MET A 221 28.10 -17.57 16.38
N MET A 222 26.97 -18.17 16.74
CA MET A 222 25.67 -17.84 16.13
C MET A 222 25.24 -16.39 16.43
N GLN A 223 25.63 -15.87 17.61
CA GLN A 223 25.42 -14.47 17.98
C GLN A 223 26.48 -13.52 17.41
N ASN A 224 27.58 -14.00 16.83
CA ASN A 224 28.67 -13.17 16.31
C ASN A 224 29.20 -13.68 14.96
N SER A 225 28.29 -14.09 14.05
CA SER A 225 28.65 -14.38 12.66
C SER A 225 29.06 -13.08 11.96
N HIS A 226 30.35 -12.76 12.11
CA HIS A 226 31.01 -11.60 11.54
C HIS A 226 31.69 -12.03 10.24
N THR A 227 31.39 -11.31 9.16
CA THR A 227 32.07 -11.50 7.87
C THR A 227 33.18 -10.48 7.68
N TYR A 228 34.30 -10.92 7.11
CA TYR A 228 35.54 -10.16 6.95
C TYR A 228 36.00 -10.18 5.50
N THR A 229 36.77 -9.16 5.14
CA THR A 229 37.38 -9.02 3.81
C THR A 229 38.82 -8.54 3.96
N MET A 230 39.67 -8.97 3.03
CA MET A 230 41.02 -8.45 2.90
C MET A 230 41.38 -8.28 1.40
N PRO A 231 40.95 -7.15 0.78
CA PRO A 231 41.02 -6.99 -0.66
C PRO A 231 42.41 -7.07 -1.28
N LYS A 232 43.46 -6.73 -0.50
CA LYS A 232 44.84 -6.74 -0.99
C LYS A 232 45.40 -8.15 -1.22
N GLU A 233 44.95 -9.13 -0.43
CA GLU A 233 45.50 -10.50 -0.48
C GLU A 233 44.47 -11.50 -1.04
N HIS A 234 43.18 -11.28 -0.79
CA HIS A 234 42.10 -12.20 -1.17
C HIS A 234 41.05 -11.60 -2.12
N GLY A 235 41.30 -10.41 -2.67
CA GLY A 235 40.38 -9.75 -3.60
C GLY A 235 38.99 -9.47 -3.00
N GLN A 236 37.93 -9.63 -3.78
CA GLN A 236 36.55 -9.35 -3.34
C GLN A 236 35.91 -10.49 -2.52
N LYS A 237 36.69 -11.47 -2.05
CA LYS A 237 36.18 -12.58 -1.26
C LYS A 237 35.74 -12.13 0.12
N VAL A 238 34.69 -12.77 0.61
CA VAL A 238 34.13 -12.56 1.95
C VAL A 238 34.37 -13.82 2.76
N PHE A 239 34.92 -13.68 3.95
CA PHE A 239 35.25 -14.79 4.83
C PHE A 239 34.43 -14.70 6.11
N GLU A 240 34.00 -15.84 6.65
CA GLU A 240 33.37 -15.95 7.96
C GLU A 240 34.40 -16.43 8.97
N PHE A 241 34.45 -15.79 10.14
CA PHE A 241 35.30 -16.26 11.22
C PHE A 241 34.75 -17.58 11.77
N GLN A 242 35.60 -18.61 11.85
CA GLN A 242 35.21 -19.93 12.31
C GLN A 242 35.72 -20.25 13.72
N LYS A 243 37.01 -20.02 14.01
CA LYS A 243 37.58 -20.24 15.35
C LYS A 243 38.86 -19.44 15.57
N LEU A 244 39.23 -19.26 16.84
CA LEU A 244 40.50 -18.69 17.28
C LEU A 244 41.35 -19.80 17.92
N GLU A 245 42.62 -19.87 17.55
CA GLU A 245 43.64 -20.77 18.07
C GLU A 245 44.82 -19.96 18.61
N ASP A 246 45.72 -20.60 19.37
CA ASP A 246 46.88 -19.94 19.98
C ASP A 246 47.80 -19.28 18.94
N ALA A 247 47.83 -19.82 17.72
CA ALA A 247 48.65 -19.33 16.60
C ALA A 247 47.94 -18.29 15.70
N GLY A 248 46.61 -18.14 15.79
CA GLY A 248 45.85 -17.34 14.83
C GLY A 248 44.35 -17.59 14.81
N ALA A 249 43.65 -17.02 13.83
CA ALA A 249 42.23 -17.27 13.58
C ALA A 249 42.03 -18.04 12.29
N ILE A 250 40.98 -18.86 12.23
CA ILE A 250 40.54 -19.53 11.02
C ILE A 250 39.37 -18.78 10.41
N MET A 251 39.50 -18.40 9.15
CA MET A 251 38.48 -17.72 8.37
C MET A 251 38.12 -18.54 7.13
N VAL A 252 36.83 -18.70 6.83
CA VAL A 252 36.35 -19.54 5.71
C VAL A 252 35.55 -18.73 4.70
N HIS A 253 35.91 -18.84 3.43
CA HIS A 253 35.11 -18.38 2.30
C HIS A 253 34.36 -19.56 1.68
N ARG A 254 33.05 -19.42 1.50
CA ARG A 254 32.19 -20.41 0.83
C ARG A 254 31.75 -19.87 -0.52
N PRO A 255 32.49 -20.15 -1.60
CA PRO A 255 32.06 -19.79 -2.95
C PRO A 255 30.89 -20.66 -3.37
N VAL A 256 30.13 -20.17 -4.35
CA VAL A 256 28.84 -20.76 -4.73
C VAL A 256 28.97 -22.13 -5.42
N LEU A 257 29.97 -22.28 -6.28
CA LEU A 257 30.16 -23.43 -7.18
C LEU A 257 31.56 -24.03 -7.06
N ALA A 258 32.30 -23.65 -6.02
CA ALA A 258 33.66 -24.07 -5.79
C ALA A 258 33.80 -24.60 -4.36
N PRO A 259 34.84 -25.39 -4.05
CA PRO A 259 35.08 -25.86 -2.70
C PRO A 259 35.34 -24.70 -1.73
N GLU A 260 35.09 -24.97 -0.45
CA GLU A 260 35.37 -24.01 0.63
C GLU A 260 36.86 -23.68 0.69
N GLU A 261 37.18 -22.42 0.98
CA GLU A 261 38.53 -21.92 1.12
C GLU A 261 38.75 -21.49 2.57
N GLU A 262 39.65 -22.19 3.24
CA GLU A 262 40.03 -21.92 4.62
C GLU A 262 41.36 -21.15 4.65
N VAL A 263 41.42 -20.09 5.46
CA VAL A 263 42.60 -19.25 5.64
C VAL A 263 42.93 -19.16 7.12
N HIS A 264 44.16 -19.56 7.47
CA HIS A 264 44.70 -19.37 8.80
C HIS A 264 45.40 -18.01 8.90
N VAL A 265 44.84 -17.11 9.71
CA VAL A 265 45.26 -15.72 9.85
C VAL A 265 46.07 -15.56 11.14
N PRO A 266 47.37 -15.26 11.08
CA PRO A 266 48.17 -15.00 12.28
C PRO A 266 47.61 -13.85 13.11
N LEU A 267 47.76 -13.91 14.44
CA LEU A 267 47.23 -12.88 15.36
C LEU A 267 47.70 -11.46 15.00
N ALA A 268 48.96 -11.31 14.54
CA ALA A 268 49.53 -10.02 14.14
C ALA A 268 48.88 -9.41 12.88
N ASP A 269 48.23 -10.25 12.08
CA ASP A 269 47.64 -9.90 10.78
C ASP A 269 46.12 -9.71 10.84
N LEU A 270 45.47 -10.07 11.94
CA LEU A 270 44.04 -9.82 12.18
C LEU A 270 43.64 -8.36 11.98
N ARG A 271 44.51 -7.41 12.32
CA ARG A 271 44.29 -5.96 12.11
C ARG A 271 44.17 -5.55 10.63
N LYS A 272 44.64 -6.38 9.71
CA LYS A 272 44.56 -6.13 8.26
C LYS A 272 43.18 -6.51 7.70
N TRP A 273 42.43 -7.36 8.41
CA TRP A 273 41.10 -7.82 8.03
C TRP A 273 40.04 -6.81 8.43
N ARG A 274 39.13 -6.51 7.50
CA ARG A 274 38.07 -5.51 7.70
C ARG A 274 36.72 -6.19 7.77
N LEU A 275 35.95 -5.84 8.80
CA LEU A 275 34.56 -6.24 8.90
C LEU A 275 33.78 -5.73 7.68
N THR A 276 32.95 -6.59 7.09
CA THR A 276 32.08 -6.23 5.97
C THR A 276 30.62 -6.48 6.30
N LYS A 277 29.74 -5.75 5.61
CA LYS A 277 28.29 -6.03 5.61
C LYS A 277 27.87 -6.88 4.41
N THR A 278 28.80 -7.11 3.47
CA THR A 278 28.56 -7.97 2.32
C THR A 278 28.35 -9.40 2.81
N GLY A 279 27.23 -10.00 2.42
CA GLY A 279 26.93 -11.39 2.72
C GLY A 279 27.79 -12.36 1.91
N MET A 280 27.89 -13.59 2.38
CA MET A 280 28.48 -14.67 1.59
C MET A 280 27.70 -14.84 0.27
N PRO A 281 28.36 -15.15 -0.85
CA PRO A 281 27.66 -15.53 -2.07
C PRO A 281 26.68 -16.68 -1.83
N GLN A 282 25.48 -16.59 -2.40
CA GLN A 282 24.42 -17.59 -2.24
C GLN A 282 23.76 -17.92 -3.59
N LEU A 283 23.35 -19.18 -3.77
CA LEU A 283 22.43 -19.54 -4.85
C LEU A 283 21.01 -19.16 -4.45
N ALA A 284 20.27 -18.64 -5.42
CA ALA A 284 18.82 -18.62 -5.31
C ALA A 284 18.31 -20.05 -5.24
N SER A 285 17.42 -20.34 -4.29
CA SER A 285 16.74 -21.63 -4.25
C SER A 285 15.89 -21.82 -5.51
N LEU A 286 15.61 -23.08 -5.88
CA LEU A 286 14.72 -23.40 -6.99
C LEU A 286 13.35 -22.73 -6.85
N GLU A 287 12.83 -22.60 -5.63
CA GLU A 287 11.58 -21.88 -5.37
C GLU A 287 11.67 -20.39 -5.71
N VAL A 288 12.75 -19.72 -5.30
CA VAL A 288 12.97 -18.30 -5.61
C VAL A 288 13.10 -18.11 -7.11
N ILE A 289 13.83 -19.01 -7.79
CA ILE A 289 13.95 -19.00 -9.25
C ILE A 289 12.58 -19.18 -9.90
N GLN A 290 11.80 -20.18 -9.47
CA GLN A 290 10.48 -20.49 -10.01
C GLN A 290 9.49 -19.33 -9.82
N ARG A 291 9.40 -18.74 -8.63
CA ARG A 291 8.55 -17.57 -8.34
C ARG A 291 9.05 -16.30 -9.03
N GLY A 292 10.37 -16.20 -9.22
CA GLY A 292 11.03 -15.07 -9.86
C GLY A 292 10.84 -15.01 -11.37
N ARG A 293 10.45 -16.12 -12.03
CA ARG A 293 10.28 -16.13 -13.50
C ARG A 293 9.16 -15.16 -13.89
N PRO A 294 9.31 -14.37 -14.97
CA PRO A 294 8.33 -13.36 -15.36
C PRO A 294 6.90 -13.90 -15.53
N GLN A 295 6.75 -15.16 -15.98
CA GLN A 295 5.45 -15.79 -16.15
C GLN A 295 4.75 -16.13 -14.82
N PHE A 296 5.46 -16.19 -13.70
CA PHE A 296 4.88 -16.47 -12.38
C PHE A 296 5.00 -15.28 -11.43
N ASN A 297 5.80 -14.28 -11.78
CA ASN A 297 5.97 -13.08 -11.01
C ASN A 297 4.70 -12.21 -11.07
N ALA A 298 4.13 -11.91 -9.90
CA ALA A 298 2.88 -11.14 -9.78
C ALA A 298 2.97 -9.74 -10.41
N ILE A 299 4.14 -9.08 -10.37
CA ILE A 299 4.34 -7.74 -10.93
C ILE A 299 4.27 -7.82 -12.47
N CYS A 300 4.94 -8.81 -13.06
CA CYS A 300 4.90 -9.05 -14.50
C CYS A 300 3.49 -9.42 -14.98
N GLN A 301 2.78 -10.28 -14.25
CA GLN A 301 1.41 -10.67 -14.55
C GLN A 301 0.44 -9.49 -14.50
N GLU A 302 0.51 -8.65 -13.47
CA GLU A 302 -0.30 -7.43 -13.39
C GLU A 302 0.03 -6.45 -14.54
N GLY A 303 1.31 -6.33 -14.90
CA GLY A 303 1.75 -5.55 -16.05
C GLY A 303 1.13 -6.02 -17.36
N LEU A 304 1.16 -7.34 -17.62
CA LEU A 304 0.56 -7.95 -18.80
C LEU A 304 -0.95 -7.70 -18.87
N GLN A 305 -1.66 -7.95 -17.77
CA GLN A 305 -3.11 -7.72 -17.68
C GLN A 305 -3.48 -6.26 -17.99
N ARG A 306 -2.72 -5.31 -17.44
CA ARG A 306 -2.92 -3.86 -17.69
C ARG A 306 -2.77 -3.53 -19.18
N VAL A 307 -1.75 -4.10 -19.84
CA VAL A 307 -1.51 -3.89 -21.27
C VAL A 307 -2.63 -4.51 -22.11
N GLN A 308 -3.11 -5.70 -21.76
CA GLN A 308 -4.22 -6.36 -22.46
C GLN A 308 -5.52 -5.53 -22.39
N ILE A 309 -5.82 -4.95 -21.23
CA ILE A 309 -6.98 -4.06 -21.07
C ILE A 309 -6.81 -2.77 -21.90
N ALA A 310 -5.61 -2.19 -21.88
CA ALA A 310 -5.32 -1.01 -22.69
C ALA A 310 -5.48 -1.33 -24.20
N ALA A 311 -4.99 -2.47 -24.66
CA ALA A 311 -5.16 -2.92 -26.03
C ALA A 311 -6.64 -3.13 -26.39
N ALA A 312 -7.45 -3.72 -25.49
CA ALA A 312 -8.89 -3.87 -25.70
C ALA A 312 -9.61 -2.51 -25.80
N LEU A 313 -9.20 -1.51 -25.01
CA LEU A 313 -9.74 -0.16 -25.10
C LEU A 313 -9.39 0.54 -26.40
N HIS A 314 -8.14 0.40 -26.86
CA HIS A 314 -7.72 0.91 -28.16
C HIS A 314 -8.51 0.26 -29.30
N ALA A 315 -8.62 -1.08 -29.30
CA ALA A 315 -9.40 -1.79 -30.32
C ALA A 315 -10.88 -1.40 -30.30
N ALA A 316 -11.48 -1.20 -29.14
CA ALA A 316 -12.86 -0.70 -29.02
C ALA A 316 -13.01 0.73 -29.56
N HIS A 317 -12.01 1.58 -29.31
CA HIS A 317 -11.99 2.95 -29.81
C HIS A 317 -11.85 3.00 -31.33
N GLU A 318 -11.01 2.14 -31.92
CA GLU A 318 -10.85 2.00 -33.37
C GLU A 318 -12.12 1.44 -34.03
N GLN A 319 -12.76 0.43 -33.42
CA GLN A 319 -14.02 -0.14 -33.92
C GLN A 319 -15.15 0.89 -34.00
N HIS A 320 -15.14 1.87 -33.09
CA HIS A 320 -16.12 2.95 -33.02
C HIS A 320 -15.50 4.32 -33.28
N ALA A 321 -14.46 4.37 -34.12
CA ALA A 321 -13.82 5.61 -34.49
C ALA A 321 -14.86 6.57 -35.10
N LEU A 322 -14.87 7.81 -34.62
CA LEU A 322 -15.78 8.83 -35.09
C LEU A 322 -15.09 9.63 -36.19
N ASP A 323 -15.84 9.95 -37.24
CA ASP A 323 -15.38 10.87 -38.26
C ASP A 323 -15.29 12.29 -37.66
N PRO A 324 -14.18 13.03 -37.84
CA PRO A 324 -14.06 14.42 -37.43
C PRO A 324 -15.19 15.33 -37.96
N GLU A 325 -15.84 14.96 -39.06
CA GLU A 325 -16.98 15.70 -39.62
C GLU A 325 -18.33 15.40 -38.94
N ASP A 326 -18.39 14.38 -38.07
CA ASP A 326 -19.63 13.96 -37.42
C ASP A 326 -19.81 14.57 -36.03
N ILE A 327 -18.72 15.07 -35.42
CA ILE A 327 -18.71 15.64 -34.09
C ILE A 327 -17.89 16.94 -33.99
N ALA A 328 -18.27 17.82 -33.07
CA ALA A 328 -17.55 19.05 -32.79
C ALA A 328 -17.27 19.22 -31.29
N PHE A 329 -16.07 19.69 -30.98
CA PHE A 329 -15.67 20.07 -29.62
C PHE A 329 -15.84 21.58 -29.47
N SER A 330 -16.59 22.01 -28.45
CA SER A 330 -16.76 23.42 -28.11
C SER A 330 -16.02 23.75 -26.83
N ARG A 331 -15.55 24.99 -26.72
CA ARG A 331 -14.98 25.58 -25.50
C ARG A 331 -15.81 26.81 -25.13
N GLN A 332 -15.97 27.04 -23.82
CA GLN A 332 -16.70 28.19 -23.26
C GLN A 332 -18.13 28.36 -23.84
N PRO A 333 -19.07 27.44 -23.56
CA PRO A 333 -18.95 26.30 -22.64
C PRO A 333 -18.28 25.07 -23.27
N GLN A 334 -17.62 24.26 -22.43
CA GLN A 334 -17.05 22.99 -22.88
C GLN A 334 -18.17 22.01 -23.25
N GLY A 335 -18.11 21.41 -24.43
CA GLY A 335 -19.12 20.46 -24.87
C GLY A 335 -18.69 19.62 -26.07
N LEU A 336 -19.42 18.53 -26.29
CA LEU A 336 -19.31 17.69 -27.47
C LEU A 336 -20.65 17.74 -28.20
N HIS A 337 -20.64 18.06 -29.49
CA HIS A 337 -21.85 18.21 -30.30
C HIS A 337 -21.82 17.25 -31.48
N THR A 338 -22.99 16.82 -31.95
CA THR A 338 -23.12 16.22 -33.28
C THR A 338 -23.02 17.31 -34.35
N LEU A 339 -22.41 17.04 -35.49
CA LEU A 339 -22.44 17.92 -36.67
C LEU A 339 -23.49 17.49 -37.68
N LYS A 340 -23.77 16.18 -37.74
CA LYS A 340 -24.79 15.57 -38.61
C LYS A 340 -25.89 14.90 -37.78
N ALA A 341 -27.01 14.60 -38.41
CA ALA A 341 -28.07 13.82 -37.76
C ALA A 341 -27.60 12.37 -37.54
N VAL A 342 -27.84 11.84 -36.35
CA VAL A 342 -27.37 10.52 -35.92
C VAL A 342 -28.58 9.61 -35.70
N LYS A 343 -28.57 8.41 -36.30
CA LYS A 343 -29.61 7.40 -36.06
C LYS A 343 -29.54 6.88 -34.63
N LYS A 344 -30.67 6.40 -34.08
CA LYS A 344 -30.70 5.77 -32.75
C LYS A 344 -29.61 4.70 -32.64
N ALA A 345 -28.90 4.68 -31.51
CA ALA A 345 -27.87 3.67 -31.21
C ALA A 345 -26.66 3.63 -32.16
N ALA A 346 -26.46 4.63 -33.05
CA ALA A 346 -25.36 4.64 -34.00
C ALA A 346 -24.06 5.26 -33.45
N LEU A 347 -24.17 6.23 -32.54
CA LEU A 347 -23.03 6.92 -31.95
C LEU A 347 -22.58 6.20 -30.68
N HIS A 348 -21.31 5.81 -30.66
CA HIS A 348 -20.68 5.15 -29.52
C HIS A 348 -19.45 5.95 -29.10
N LEU A 349 -19.45 6.48 -27.88
CA LEU A 349 -18.29 7.13 -27.29
C LEU A 349 -17.57 6.10 -26.43
N VAL A 350 -16.33 5.79 -26.80
CA VAL A 350 -15.48 4.83 -26.07
C VAL A 350 -14.49 5.61 -25.20
N PRO A 351 -14.38 5.30 -23.91
CA PRO A 351 -13.36 5.92 -23.06
C PRO A 351 -11.98 5.40 -23.45
N LEU A 352 -11.03 6.31 -23.63
CA LEU A 352 -9.63 5.96 -23.91
C LEU A 352 -8.70 6.74 -22.98
N GLY A 353 -7.88 6.02 -22.23
CA GLY A 353 -7.07 6.62 -21.19
C GLY A 353 -6.08 5.66 -20.51
N SER A 354 -5.43 6.15 -19.48
CA SER A 354 -4.47 5.39 -18.68
C SER A 354 -5.18 4.44 -17.72
N ILE A 355 -4.62 3.24 -17.57
CA ILE A 355 -5.22 2.15 -16.79
C ILE A 355 -4.45 1.93 -15.50
N ALA A 356 -5.17 1.88 -14.38
CA ALA A 356 -4.61 1.59 -13.07
C ALA A 356 -5.49 0.59 -12.32
N LYS A 357 -4.85 -0.35 -11.61
CA LYS A 357 -5.56 -1.31 -10.75
C LYS A 357 -6.06 -0.59 -9.50
N LEU A 358 -7.33 -0.77 -9.16
CA LEU A 358 -7.91 -0.19 -7.94
C LEU A 358 -7.43 -0.97 -6.71
N LYS A 359 -6.80 -0.29 -5.75
CA LYS A 359 -6.30 -0.88 -4.50
C LYS A 359 -7.29 -0.63 -3.36
N GLY A 360 -7.88 -1.70 -2.82
CA GLY A 360 -8.70 -1.68 -1.60
C GLY A 360 -10.23 -1.70 -1.80
N PRO A 361 -11.01 -2.09 -0.76
CA PRO A 361 -12.48 -2.14 -0.80
C PRO A 361 -13.09 -0.79 -0.37
N GLY A 362 -13.05 0.23 -1.25
CA GLY A 362 -13.59 1.56 -0.93
C GLY A 362 -14.13 2.31 -2.16
N GLU A 363 -15.39 2.76 -2.04
CA GLU A 363 -16.19 3.64 -2.91
C GLU A 363 -15.78 3.75 -4.39
N THR A 364 -16.45 2.93 -5.21
CA THR A 364 -16.35 2.92 -6.67
C THR A 364 -17.30 3.90 -7.37
N SER A 365 -18.10 4.69 -6.64
CA SER A 365 -19.26 5.38 -7.19
C SER A 365 -18.96 6.60 -8.09
N LYS A 366 -17.68 6.97 -8.29
CA LYS A 366 -17.33 8.13 -9.14
C LYS A 366 -16.24 7.87 -10.18
N LYS A 367 -15.66 6.67 -10.21
CA LYS A 367 -14.54 6.36 -11.12
C LYS A 367 -15.02 5.42 -12.22
N LEU A 368 -14.69 5.76 -13.46
CA LEU A 368 -14.90 4.89 -14.60
C LEU A 368 -14.05 3.64 -14.44
N THR A 369 -14.69 2.48 -14.42
CA THR A 369 -14.02 1.22 -14.08
C THR A 369 -14.39 0.08 -15.01
N ILE A 370 -13.45 -0.86 -15.16
CA ILE A 370 -13.58 -2.13 -15.89
C ILE A 370 -13.32 -3.26 -14.92
N ASN A 371 -14.17 -4.29 -14.93
CA ASN A 371 -13.92 -5.52 -14.22
C ASN A 371 -13.34 -6.56 -15.19
N HIS A 372 -12.07 -6.93 -15.01
CA HIS A 372 -11.41 -7.96 -15.82
C HIS A 372 -10.26 -8.62 -15.06
N PHE A 373 -9.94 -9.87 -15.38
CA PHE A 373 -8.96 -10.70 -14.67
C PHE A 373 -9.19 -10.79 -13.14
N GLY A 374 -10.46 -10.81 -12.70
CA GLY A 374 -10.79 -10.83 -11.27
C GLY A 374 -10.46 -9.54 -10.52
N HIS A 375 -10.17 -8.46 -11.25
CA HIS A 375 -9.77 -7.16 -10.70
C HIS A 375 -10.61 -6.03 -11.25
N LYS A 376 -10.66 -4.93 -10.49
CA LYS A 376 -11.29 -3.68 -10.92
C LYS A 376 -10.21 -2.68 -11.34
N TRP A 377 -10.30 -2.19 -12.55
CA TRP A 377 -9.35 -1.29 -13.19
C TRP A 377 -10.01 0.05 -13.42
N THR A 378 -9.35 1.13 -13.04
CA THR A 378 -9.82 2.50 -13.31
C THR A 378 -9.27 2.98 -14.64
N ILE A 379 -10.13 3.67 -15.41
CA ILE A 379 -9.74 4.39 -16.61
C ILE A 379 -9.61 5.87 -16.25
N ASN A 380 -8.40 6.43 -16.33
CA ASN A 380 -8.19 7.86 -16.15
C ASN A 380 -7.96 8.50 -17.52
N ALA A 381 -8.68 9.58 -17.81
CA ALA A 381 -8.53 10.32 -19.06
C ALA A 381 -7.06 10.69 -19.31
N PHE A 382 -6.62 10.61 -20.56
CA PHE A 382 -5.39 11.29 -20.97
C PHE A 382 -5.55 12.80 -20.81
N LYS A 383 -4.42 13.52 -20.79
CA LYS A 383 -4.43 14.99 -20.86
C LYS A 383 -5.27 15.41 -22.05
N GLN A 384 -6.36 16.14 -21.79
CA GLN A 384 -7.26 16.62 -22.84
C GLN A 384 -6.78 17.96 -23.37
N ASP A 385 -6.90 18.19 -24.68
CA ASP A 385 -6.69 19.52 -25.27
C ASP A 385 -7.88 20.43 -24.97
N SER A 386 -7.98 20.87 -23.72
CA SER A 386 -9.07 21.72 -23.22
C SER A 386 -9.11 23.10 -23.87
N MET A 387 -8.00 23.53 -24.47
CA MET A 387 -7.87 24.83 -25.11
C MET A 387 -8.15 24.78 -26.62
N LEU A 388 -8.27 23.58 -27.20
CA LEU A 388 -8.44 23.32 -28.63
C LEU A 388 -7.30 23.94 -29.46
N GLN A 389 -6.06 23.81 -28.96
CA GLN A 389 -4.88 24.40 -29.59
C GLN A 389 -4.31 23.53 -30.72
N GLY A 390 -4.57 22.23 -30.72
CA GLY A 390 -4.08 21.30 -31.75
C GLY A 390 -2.55 21.17 -31.81
N THR A 391 -1.82 21.63 -30.79
CA THR A 391 -0.36 21.45 -30.70
C THR A 391 -0.03 20.08 -30.15
N ALA A 392 1.16 19.55 -30.48
CA ALA A 392 1.61 18.24 -30.02
C ALA A 392 1.58 18.09 -28.48
N ASP A 393 1.75 19.19 -27.75
CA ASP A 393 1.78 19.21 -26.29
C ASP A 393 0.40 19.46 -25.63
N ALA A 394 -0.64 19.80 -26.42
CA ALA A 394 -1.94 20.22 -25.90
C ALA A 394 -2.71 19.08 -25.22
N GLY A 395 -2.45 17.83 -25.60
CA GLY A 395 -3.20 16.65 -25.18
C GLY A 395 -4.06 16.10 -26.32
N CYS A 396 -4.87 15.07 -26.05
CA CYS A 396 -5.74 14.48 -27.06
C CYS A 396 -7.21 14.85 -26.85
N LEU A 397 -8.01 14.75 -27.90
CA LEU A 397 -9.46 14.92 -27.83
C LEU A 397 -10.12 13.55 -27.78
N THR A 398 -10.61 13.18 -26.60
CA THR A 398 -11.32 11.91 -26.42
C THR A 398 -12.82 12.19 -26.22
N PRO A 399 -13.69 11.97 -27.23
CA PRO A 399 -15.10 12.34 -27.20
C PRO A 399 -15.83 11.95 -25.91
N PHE A 400 -15.58 10.75 -25.40
CA PHE A 400 -16.16 10.25 -24.16
C PHE A 400 -15.98 11.22 -22.97
N PHE A 401 -14.78 11.79 -22.79
CA PHE A 401 -14.48 12.68 -21.66
C PHE A 401 -14.96 14.14 -21.87
N TRP A 402 -15.41 14.46 -23.09
CA TRP A 402 -16.00 15.75 -23.46
C TRP A 402 -17.53 15.76 -23.36
N CYS A 403 -18.17 14.60 -23.45
CA CYS A 403 -19.57 14.45 -23.05
C CYS A 403 -19.70 14.71 -21.54
N LYS A 404 -20.63 15.56 -21.13
CA LYS A 404 -20.83 15.94 -19.72
C LYS A 404 -22.17 15.43 -19.21
N ALA A 405 -22.30 15.35 -17.89
CA ALA A 405 -23.56 15.02 -17.27
C ALA A 405 -24.64 16.07 -17.61
N ALA A 406 -25.88 15.62 -17.75
CA ALA A 406 -27.05 16.47 -17.84
C ALA A 406 -27.18 17.37 -16.61
N THR A 407 -27.50 18.64 -16.85
CA THR A 407 -27.68 19.66 -15.79
C THR A 407 -29.16 19.97 -15.54
N ALA A 408 -30.04 19.66 -16.49
CA ALA A 408 -31.48 19.80 -16.38
C ALA A 408 -32.16 18.42 -16.55
N PRO A 409 -33.35 18.22 -15.95
CA PRO A 409 -34.19 17.06 -16.25
C PRO A 409 -34.42 16.96 -17.77
N ASP A 410 -34.44 15.73 -18.29
CA ASP A 410 -34.71 15.43 -19.71
C ASP A 410 -33.76 16.10 -20.72
N SER A 411 -32.57 16.52 -20.27
CA SER A 411 -31.53 17.10 -21.14
C SER A 411 -30.42 16.10 -21.51
N ASP A 412 -30.48 14.86 -21.04
CA ASP A 412 -29.62 13.77 -21.49
C ASP A 412 -30.13 13.15 -22.79
N ASN A 413 -29.19 12.74 -23.61
CA ASN A 413 -29.44 12.10 -24.90
C ASN A 413 -28.48 10.93 -25.18
N MET A 414 -27.60 10.64 -24.22
CA MET A 414 -26.68 9.51 -24.19
C MET A 414 -27.02 8.61 -23.01
N VAL A 415 -26.83 7.30 -23.17
CA VAL A 415 -27.03 6.29 -22.13
C VAL A 415 -25.78 5.45 -21.96
N TRP A 416 -25.58 4.93 -20.75
CA TRP A 416 -24.51 3.97 -20.48
C TRP A 416 -24.81 2.62 -21.14
N ALA A 417 -23.84 2.09 -21.87
CA ALA A 417 -23.87 0.76 -22.45
C ALA A 417 -22.51 0.07 -22.25
N HIS A 418 -22.39 -1.18 -22.71
CA HIS A 418 -21.15 -1.94 -22.65
C HIS A 418 -20.79 -2.48 -24.02
N ASN A 419 -19.53 -2.29 -24.43
CA ASN A 419 -18.94 -2.98 -25.59
C ASN A 419 -18.04 -4.12 -25.09
N LYS A 420 -18.12 -5.30 -25.69
CA LYS A 420 -17.30 -6.45 -25.34
C LYS A 420 -16.20 -6.65 -26.38
N VAL A 421 -14.95 -6.35 -26.01
CA VAL A 421 -13.78 -6.52 -26.89
C VAL A 421 -12.75 -7.38 -26.16
N ASN A 422 -12.28 -8.45 -26.80
CA ASN A 422 -11.29 -9.38 -26.26
C ASN A 422 -11.63 -9.89 -24.84
N GLY A 423 -12.91 -10.18 -24.60
CA GLY A 423 -13.39 -10.64 -23.28
C GLY A 423 -13.49 -9.55 -22.20
N THR A 424 -13.10 -8.32 -22.51
CA THR A 424 -13.22 -7.15 -21.63
C THR A 424 -14.55 -6.45 -21.87
N GLN A 425 -15.34 -6.21 -20.83
CA GLN A 425 -16.54 -5.37 -20.89
C GLN A 425 -16.16 -3.91 -20.65
N ILE A 426 -16.23 -3.10 -21.68
CA ILE A 426 -15.85 -1.69 -21.69
C ILE A 426 -17.12 -0.84 -21.55
N PRO A 427 -17.23 0.02 -20.53
CA PRO A 427 -18.33 0.97 -20.43
C PRO A 427 -18.22 2.02 -21.55
N ILE A 428 -19.32 2.29 -22.23
CA ILE A 428 -19.39 3.27 -23.32
C ILE A 428 -20.62 4.17 -23.13
N LEU A 429 -20.64 5.32 -23.82
CA LEU A 429 -21.86 6.13 -23.95
C LEU A 429 -22.44 5.95 -25.35
N GLN A 430 -23.75 5.75 -25.43
CA GLN A 430 -24.44 5.52 -26.69
C GLN A 430 -25.68 6.42 -26.79
N ASN A 431 -26.02 6.92 -27.97
CA ASN A 431 -27.21 7.77 -28.11
C ASN A 431 -28.52 6.98 -27.94
N ALA A 432 -29.41 7.46 -27.06
CA ALA A 432 -30.64 6.76 -26.68
C ALA A 432 -31.72 6.79 -27.78
N SER A 433 -31.78 7.89 -28.53
CA SER A 433 -32.71 8.15 -29.63
C SER A 433 -31.97 8.72 -30.83
N ALA A 434 -32.67 8.86 -31.97
CA ALA A 434 -32.11 9.63 -33.08
C ALA A 434 -31.84 11.08 -32.62
N LEU A 435 -30.68 11.63 -33.02
CA LEU A 435 -30.25 12.97 -32.65
C LEU A 435 -30.22 13.86 -33.90
N PRO A 436 -30.78 15.07 -33.83
CA PRO A 436 -30.57 16.08 -34.87
C PRO A 436 -29.10 16.47 -35.00
N ALA A 437 -28.76 17.10 -36.12
CA ALA A 437 -27.47 17.80 -36.25
C ALA A 437 -27.35 18.93 -35.21
N LYS A 438 -26.12 19.29 -34.84
CA LYS A 438 -25.80 20.37 -33.88
C LYS A 438 -26.36 20.14 -32.48
N THR A 439 -26.51 18.88 -32.08
CA THR A 439 -27.05 18.51 -30.77
C THR A 439 -25.91 18.36 -29.75
N LEU A 440 -26.00 19.05 -28.62
CA LEU A 440 -25.07 18.90 -27.49
C LEU A 440 -25.29 17.55 -26.81
N LEU A 441 -24.23 16.75 -26.67
CA LEU A 441 -24.27 15.41 -26.11
C LEU A 441 -24.11 15.43 -24.58
N ARG A 442 -25.06 14.80 -23.89
CA ARG A 442 -25.07 14.69 -22.43
C ARG A 442 -25.56 13.33 -21.96
N TYR A 443 -24.93 12.82 -20.91
CA TYR A 443 -25.33 11.56 -20.25
C TYR A 443 -26.06 11.84 -18.93
N PRO A 444 -26.92 10.94 -18.46
CA PRO A 444 -27.65 11.12 -17.21
C PRO A 444 -26.68 11.21 -16.03
N LYS A 445 -26.88 12.21 -15.17
CA LYS A 445 -26.14 12.30 -13.91
C LYS A 445 -26.52 11.10 -13.06
N GLU A 446 -25.57 10.23 -12.74
CA GLU A 446 -25.84 9.03 -11.93
C GLU A 446 -26.57 9.41 -10.63
N GLU A 447 -27.82 8.95 -10.48
CA GLU A 447 -28.39 8.74 -9.16
C GLU A 447 -27.61 7.60 -8.51
N LYS A 448 -27.20 7.80 -7.25
CA LYS A 448 -26.35 6.88 -6.48
C LYS A 448 -27.00 5.48 -6.44
N ASP A 449 -26.65 4.55 -7.36
CA ASP A 449 -26.68 3.09 -7.10
C ASP A 449 -26.32 2.12 -8.26
N MET A 450 -25.67 2.53 -9.35
CA MET A 450 -25.43 1.59 -10.48
C MET A 450 -23.97 1.16 -10.72
N GLY A 451 -23.27 0.79 -9.64
CA GLY A 451 -22.03 0.01 -9.72
C GLY A 451 -22.21 -1.51 -9.70
N GLN A 452 -23.43 -2.01 -9.41
CA GLN A 452 -23.71 -3.44 -9.16
C GLN A 452 -25.14 -3.86 -9.50
N ALA A 453 -25.54 -3.81 -10.77
CA ALA A 453 -26.64 -4.62 -11.35
C ALA A 453 -26.48 -4.49 -12.87
N ILE A 454 -26.08 -5.50 -13.64
CA ILE A 454 -26.95 -6.57 -14.14
C ILE A 454 -26.04 -7.79 -14.38
N ALA A 455 -26.02 -8.69 -13.40
CA ALA A 455 -25.47 -10.04 -13.56
C ALA A 455 -26.31 -10.96 -12.68
N LYS A 456 -27.62 -11.05 -12.94
CA LYS A 456 -28.54 -12.10 -12.44
C LYS A 456 -29.94 -11.93 -13.04
N GLY A 457 -30.47 -13.01 -13.63
CA GLY A 457 -31.89 -13.23 -13.97
C GLY A 457 -32.23 -13.02 -15.46
N LYS A 458 -32.03 -13.98 -16.37
CA LYS A 458 -32.92 -15.11 -16.74
C LYS A 458 -34.39 -14.73 -17.00
N CYS A 459 -34.77 -14.87 -18.28
CA CYS A 459 -36.01 -15.43 -18.82
C CYS A 459 -37.16 -15.68 -17.83
N GLN A 460 -38.30 -15.00 -18.02
CA GLN A 460 -39.64 -15.59 -17.87
C GLN A 460 -40.74 -14.71 -18.50
N THR A 461 -41.36 -15.29 -19.53
CA THR A 461 -42.76 -15.26 -19.99
C THR A 461 -43.78 -14.29 -19.38
N LYS A 462 -44.55 -13.68 -20.30
CA LYS A 462 -45.90 -13.08 -20.20
C LYS A 462 -46.73 -13.47 -18.96
N THR A 463 -47.38 -12.49 -18.34
CA THR A 463 -48.83 -12.58 -18.03
C THR A 463 -49.44 -11.17 -17.99
N GLU A 464 -50.51 -11.01 -18.77
CA GLU A 464 -51.40 -9.85 -18.80
C GLU A 464 -52.21 -9.77 -17.49
N ALA A 465 -52.09 -8.69 -16.72
CA ALA A 465 -53.05 -8.31 -15.68
C ALA A 465 -52.77 -6.89 -15.14
N SER A 466 -53.02 -5.84 -15.94
CA SER A 466 -53.14 -4.47 -15.41
C SER A 466 -54.06 -3.59 -16.25
N LEU A 467 -55.27 -4.09 -16.52
CA LEU A 467 -56.34 -3.31 -17.14
C LEU A 467 -57.69 -3.55 -16.43
N ALA A 468 -57.69 -3.43 -15.09
CA ALA A 468 -58.91 -3.45 -14.29
C ALA A 468 -58.69 -2.81 -12.91
N LYS A 469 -58.34 -1.51 -12.86
CA LYS A 469 -58.39 -0.73 -11.60
C LYS A 469 -58.47 0.79 -11.78
N LYS A 470 -59.09 1.26 -12.86
CA LYS A 470 -59.30 2.71 -13.11
C LYS A 470 -60.74 3.12 -13.49
N LYS A 471 -61.74 2.37 -13.01
CA LYS A 471 -63.15 2.79 -12.99
C LYS A 471 -63.84 2.27 -11.72
N ALA A 472 -63.60 2.95 -10.60
CA ALA A 472 -64.48 3.01 -9.43
C ALA A 472 -63.93 4.07 -8.46
N LYS A 473 -64.76 5.04 -8.04
CA LYS A 473 -64.46 6.40 -7.52
C LYS A 473 -64.15 7.35 -8.67
N THR A 474 -65.11 8.09 -9.20
CA THR A 474 -65.93 9.10 -8.50
C THR A 474 -67.35 9.14 -9.06
N ALA A 475 -68.26 9.71 -8.26
CA ALA A 475 -69.64 10.07 -8.56
C ALA A 475 -69.87 10.68 -9.96
#